data_AF-A0A966FG40-F1
#
_entry.id   AF-A0A966FG40-F1
#
_cell.length_a   1.000
_cell.length_b   1.000
_cell.length_c   1.000
_cell.angle_alpha   90.00
_cell.angle_beta   90.00
_cell.angle_gamma   90.00
#
_symmetry.space_group_name_H-M   'P 1'
#
loop_
_entity.id
_entity.type
_entity.pdbx_description
1 polymer ?
#
loop_
_entity_poly.entity_id
_entity_poly.type
_entity_poly.pdbx_seq_one_letter_code
_entity_poly.pdbx_strand_id
1 'polypeptide(L)'
;MAYIKLQSACVLALSLGMTALAQASAPLATEYGCVNCHGVNPRGEAPSFELLAAKMSKYQGDEAGLSEKVVKYRTGEPLEHIDAHERISAATATVLLRWLAEGGK
;
A
#
# COMPACT_ATOMS: atom_id res chain seq x y z
N MET A 1 -26.50 38.47 35.63
CA MET A 1 -26.05 37.12 35.24
C MET A 1 -26.53 36.79 33.84
N ALA A 2 -25.63 36.58 32.89
CA ALA A 2 -25.78 35.64 31.76
C ALA A 2 -24.39 35.52 31.09
N TYR A 3 -23.66 34.46 31.46
CA TYR A 3 -22.33 34.18 30.95
C TYR A 3 -22.39 33.59 29.53
N ILE A 4 -21.46 34.05 28.72
CA ILE A 4 -21.06 33.55 27.40
C ILE A 4 -20.99 32.01 27.37
N LYS A 5 -21.63 31.36 26.39
CA LYS A 5 -21.33 29.98 26.00
C LYS A 5 -20.96 29.91 24.53
N LEU A 6 -19.67 30.18 24.30
CA LEU A 6 -18.94 29.82 23.10
C LEU A 6 -18.41 28.40 23.33
N GLN A 7 -19.00 27.35 22.75
CA GLN A 7 -18.29 26.08 22.53
C GLN A 7 -19.06 25.01 21.74
N SER A 8 -18.32 24.42 20.78
CA SER A 8 -18.34 23.01 20.36
C SER A 8 -19.30 22.57 19.26
N ALA A 9 -18.79 22.58 18.02
CA ALA A 9 -18.76 21.40 17.15
C ALA A 9 -17.88 21.65 15.91
N CYS A 10 -16.60 21.94 16.11
CA CYS A 10 -15.60 21.96 15.05
C CYS A 10 -14.75 20.68 15.16
N VAL A 11 -15.31 19.53 14.78
CA VAL A 11 -14.54 18.28 14.58
C VAL A 11 -15.23 17.45 13.51
N LEU A 12 -15.08 17.82 12.24
CA LEU A 12 -15.49 16.94 11.13
C LEU A 12 -14.62 17.18 9.89
N ALA A 13 -13.30 16.98 10.00
CA ALA A 13 -12.43 17.17 8.83
C ALA A 13 -11.10 16.40 8.83
N LEU A 14 -10.94 15.30 9.59
CA LEU A 14 -9.63 14.62 9.68
C LEU A 14 -9.64 13.11 9.40
N SER A 15 -10.57 12.61 8.59
CA SER A 15 -10.55 11.21 8.11
C SER A 15 -10.47 11.06 6.58
N LEU A 16 -10.46 12.16 5.82
CA LEU A 16 -10.48 12.13 4.35
C LEU A 16 -9.13 11.84 3.66
N GLY A 17 -8.03 11.73 4.42
CA GLY A 17 -6.69 11.53 3.85
C GLY A 17 -6.35 10.09 3.47
N MET A 18 -6.90 9.11 4.20
CA MET A 18 -6.53 7.70 4.01
C MET A 18 -7.21 7.05 2.80
N THR A 19 -8.44 7.44 2.48
CA THR A 19 -9.19 6.86 1.34
C THR A 19 -8.62 7.27 -0.01
N ALA A 20 -8.09 8.50 -0.14
CA ALA A 20 -7.56 9.00 -1.40
C ALA A 20 -6.31 8.23 -1.88
N LEU A 21 -5.41 7.90 -0.95
CA LEU A 21 -4.21 7.10 -1.23
C LEU A 21 -4.56 5.66 -1.61
N ALA A 22 -5.52 5.05 -0.90
CA ALA A 22 -5.99 3.70 -1.22
C ALA A 22 -6.67 3.61 -2.61
N GLN A 23 -7.44 4.63 -3.00
CA GLN A 23 -8.12 4.66 -4.31
C GLN A 23 -7.17 4.86 -5.50
N ALA A 24 -6.06 5.57 -5.32
CA ALA A 24 -5.05 5.76 -6.37
C ALA A 24 -4.14 4.53 -6.59
N SER A 25 -4.07 3.65 -5.59
CA SER A 25 -3.09 2.56 -5.57
C SER A 25 -3.50 1.34 -6.41
N ALA A 26 -4.80 1.06 -6.55
CA ALA A 26 -5.27 -0.01 -7.44
C ALA A 26 -5.05 0.30 -8.94
N PRO A 27 -5.33 1.53 -9.44
CA PRO A 27 -4.90 1.96 -10.77
C PRO A 27 -3.37 1.88 -10.96
N LEU A 28 -2.59 2.26 -9.95
CA LEU A 28 -1.13 2.19 -9.99
C LEU A 28 -0.63 0.75 -10.13
N ALA A 29 -1.23 -0.21 -9.41
CA ALA A 29 -0.92 -1.63 -9.54
C ALA A 29 -1.21 -2.16 -10.95
N THR A 30 -2.23 -1.62 -11.62
CA THR A 30 -2.54 -1.95 -13.02
C THR A 30 -1.51 -1.32 -13.96
N GLU A 31 -1.19 -0.03 -13.79
CA GLU A 31 -0.22 0.70 -14.60
C GLU A 31 1.18 0.05 -14.59
N TYR A 32 1.63 -0.38 -13.41
CA TYR A 32 2.90 -1.07 -13.24
C TYR A 32 2.83 -2.58 -13.53
N GLY A 33 1.68 -3.09 -13.99
CA GLY A 33 1.50 -4.46 -14.43
C GLY A 33 1.54 -5.50 -13.31
N CYS A 34 1.35 -5.11 -12.05
CA CYS A 34 1.28 -6.02 -10.91
C CYS A 34 0.16 -7.06 -11.10
N VAL A 35 -0.95 -6.63 -11.72
CA VAL A 35 -2.13 -7.46 -12.00
C VAL A 35 -1.86 -8.61 -12.99
N ASN A 36 -0.74 -8.58 -13.73
CA ASN A 36 -0.37 -9.62 -14.68
C ASN A 36 0.07 -10.93 -14.01
N CYS A 37 0.46 -10.84 -12.72
CA CYS A 37 0.90 -11.96 -11.91
C CYS A 37 0.13 -12.07 -10.58
N HIS A 38 -0.22 -10.94 -9.96
CA HIS A 38 -0.97 -10.88 -8.71
C HIS A 38 -2.43 -10.57 -8.99
N GLY A 39 -3.36 -11.46 -8.70
CA GLY A 39 -4.78 -11.23 -8.95
C GLY A 39 -5.64 -12.35 -8.41
N VAL A 40 -6.91 -12.39 -8.84
CA VAL A 40 -7.85 -13.46 -8.48
C VAL A 40 -7.35 -14.83 -8.95
N ASN A 41 -6.63 -14.86 -10.08
CA ASN A 41 -5.95 -16.05 -10.59
C ASN A 41 -4.46 -15.75 -10.75
N PRO A 42 -3.64 -15.93 -9.69
CA PRO A 42 -2.23 -15.59 -9.73
C PRO A 42 -1.44 -16.45 -10.73
N ARG A 43 -0.40 -15.86 -11.32
CA ARG A 43 0.50 -16.56 -12.24
C ARG A 43 1.54 -17.37 -11.47
N GLY A 44 1.57 -18.68 -11.67
CA GLY A 44 2.58 -19.54 -11.07
C GLY A 44 2.54 -19.49 -9.54
N GLU A 45 3.67 -19.15 -8.92
CA GLU A 45 3.81 -19.06 -7.46
C GLU A 45 3.57 -17.66 -6.90
N ALA A 46 3.12 -16.70 -7.72
CA ALA A 46 2.82 -15.36 -7.26
C ALA A 46 1.66 -15.39 -6.23
N PRO A 47 1.78 -14.70 -5.08
CA PRO A 47 0.66 -14.57 -4.14
C PRO A 47 -0.47 -13.72 -4.73
N SER A 48 -1.72 -14.01 -4.36
CA SER A 48 -2.83 -13.10 -4.64
C SER A 48 -2.67 -11.77 -3.89
N PHE A 49 -3.41 -10.74 -4.31
CA PHE A 49 -3.45 -9.48 -3.58
C PHE A 49 -4.02 -9.65 -2.16
N GLU A 50 -5.00 -10.53 -1.93
CA GLU A 50 -5.47 -10.87 -0.59
C GLU A 50 -4.33 -11.39 0.31
N LEU A 51 -3.52 -12.31 -0.21
CA LEU A 51 -2.40 -12.87 0.56
C LEU A 51 -1.30 -11.83 0.78
N LEU A 52 -1.05 -10.96 -0.20
CA LEU A 52 -0.12 -9.84 -0.04
C LEU A 52 -0.60 -8.87 1.04
N ALA A 53 -1.87 -8.44 1.01
CA ALA A 53 -2.45 -7.56 2.02
C ALA A 53 -2.33 -8.18 3.43
N ALA A 54 -2.66 -9.47 3.56
CA ALA A 54 -2.52 -10.19 4.82
C ALA A 54 -1.06 -10.26 5.31
N LYS A 55 -0.08 -10.45 4.41
CA LYS A 55 1.35 -10.45 4.75
C LYS A 55 1.86 -9.06 5.13
N MET A 56 1.34 -8.02 4.49
CA MET A 56 1.80 -6.64 4.64
C MET A 56 1.16 -5.92 5.82
N SER A 57 -0.01 -6.35 6.31
CA SER A 57 -0.76 -5.67 7.38
C SER A 57 0.04 -5.42 8.66
N LYS A 58 0.96 -6.31 9.02
CA LYS A 58 1.84 -6.14 10.19
C LYS A 58 2.81 -4.95 10.09
N TYR A 59 2.97 -4.37 8.90
CA TYR A 59 3.80 -3.19 8.65
C TYR A 59 2.98 -1.89 8.62
N GLN A 60 1.68 -1.94 8.93
CA GLN A 60 0.86 -0.74 9.02
C GLN A 60 1.41 0.19 10.12
N GLY A 61 1.85 1.38 9.73
CA GLY A 61 2.49 2.35 10.63
C GLY A 61 3.97 2.07 10.96
N ASP A 62 4.56 0.99 10.44
CA ASP A 62 5.99 0.65 10.57
C ASP A 62 6.75 1.03 9.29
N GLU A 63 7.13 2.31 9.18
CA GLU A 63 7.81 2.85 8.01
C GLU A 63 9.21 2.24 7.79
N ALA A 64 9.90 1.85 8.87
CA ALA A 64 11.22 1.23 8.76
C ALA A 64 11.10 -0.19 8.19
N GLY A 65 10.21 -1.01 8.74
CA GLY A 65 9.94 -2.36 8.23
C GLY A 65 9.39 -2.34 6.80
N LEU A 66 8.54 -1.37 6.47
CA LEU A 66 8.04 -1.20 5.09
C LEU A 66 9.17 -0.88 4.11
N SER A 67 10.08 0.02 4.48
CA SER A 67 11.25 0.39 3.67
C SER A 67 12.16 -0.81 3.37
N GLU A 68 12.39 -1.68 4.35
CA GLU A 68 13.14 -2.92 4.14
C GLU A 68 12.46 -3.84 3.12
N LYS A 69 11.12 -3.91 3.11
CA LYS A 69 10.36 -4.69 2.11
C LYS A 69 10.37 -4.08 0.73
N VAL A 70 10.34 -2.76 0.63
CA VAL A 70 10.52 -2.06 -0.64
C VAL A 70 11.86 -2.43 -1.28
N VAL A 71 12.95 -2.43 -0.50
CA VAL A 71 14.27 -2.84 -1.01
C VAL A 71 14.24 -4.31 -1.42
N LYS A 72 13.83 -5.20 -0.51
CA LYS A 72 13.81 -6.65 -0.76
C LYS A 72 13.02 -7.02 -2.02
N TYR A 73 11.79 -6.53 -2.15
CA TYR A 73 10.93 -6.97 -3.25
C TYR A 73 11.31 -6.36 -4.58
N ARG A 74 11.94 -5.18 -4.61
CA ARG A 74 12.47 -4.59 -5.85
C ARG A 74 13.70 -5.32 -6.37
N THR A 75 14.51 -5.88 -5.47
CA THR A 75 15.75 -6.59 -5.85
C THR A 75 15.57 -8.08 -6.05
N GLY A 76 14.51 -8.67 -5.48
CA GLY A 76 14.28 -10.12 -5.51
C GLY A 76 15.27 -10.90 -4.65
N GLU A 77 15.17 -12.23 -4.71
CA GLU A 77 16.21 -13.14 -4.22
C GLU A 77 17.31 -13.32 -5.30
N PRO A 78 18.53 -13.69 -4.92
CA PRO A 78 19.59 -13.96 -5.90
C PRO A 78 19.14 -15.01 -6.92
N LEU A 79 19.31 -14.74 -8.21
CA LEU A 79 18.91 -15.57 -9.36
C LEU A 79 17.41 -15.52 -9.72
N GLU A 80 16.56 -14.84 -8.95
CA GLU A 80 15.20 -14.52 -9.35
C GLU A 80 15.17 -13.17 -10.07
N HIS A 81 14.67 -13.15 -11.31
CA HIS A 81 14.53 -11.93 -12.10
C HIS A 81 13.06 -11.70 -12.41
N ILE A 82 12.54 -10.57 -11.91
CA ILE A 82 11.18 -10.12 -12.19
C ILE A 82 11.28 -8.66 -12.64
N ASP A 83 11.35 -8.44 -13.95
CA ASP A 83 11.54 -7.12 -14.57
C ASP A 83 10.61 -6.05 -14.00
N ALA A 84 9.36 -6.42 -13.69
CA ALA A 84 8.37 -5.50 -13.12
C ALA A 84 8.75 -4.98 -11.72
N HIS A 85 9.41 -5.82 -10.92
CA HIS A 85 9.89 -5.45 -9.59
C HIS A 85 11.17 -4.61 -9.64
N GLU A 86 12.04 -4.87 -10.61
CA GLU A 86 13.31 -4.15 -10.76
C GLU A 86 13.11 -2.74 -11.33
N ARG A 87 12.15 -2.57 -12.25
CA ARG A 87 11.88 -1.30 -12.95
C ARG A 87 11.12 -0.26 -12.13
N ILE A 88 10.40 -0.68 -11.09
CA ILE A 88 9.59 0.24 -10.29
C ILE A 88 10.50 1.12 -9.41
N SER A 89 10.14 2.39 -9.25
CA SER A 89 10.87 3.30 -8.35
C SER A 89 10.65 2.90 -6.89
N ALA A 90 11.59 3.25 -6.01
CA ALA A 90 11.42 3.04 -4.57
C ALA A 90 10.17 3.75 -4.04
N ALA A 91 9.89 4.98 -4.51
CA ALA A 91 8.73 5.75 -4.09
C ALA A 91 7.40 5.06 -4.49
N THR A 92 7.29 4.61 -5.74
CA THR A 92 6.09 3.91 -6.22
C THR A 92 5.90 2.58 -5.47
N ALA A 93 6.98 1.84 -5.23
CA ALA A 93 6.92 0.61 -4.44
C ALA A 93 6.45 0.89 -3.00
N THR A 94 6.95 1.94 -2.35
CA THR A 94 6.47 2.34 -1.01
C THR A 94 4.97 2.60 -1.00
N VAL A 95 4.44 3.30 -2.00
CA VAL A 95 2.99 3.54 -2.11
C VAL A 95 2.21 2.24 -2.22
N LEU A 96 2.63 1.32 -3.09
CA LEU A 96 1.96 0.03 -3.29
C LEU A 96 2.05 -0.87 -2.05
N LEU A 97 3.22 -0.97 -1.41
CA LEU A 97 3.39 -1.76 -0.19
C LEU A 97 2.61 -1.17 0.99
N ARG A 98 2.54 0.17 1.11
CA ARG A 98 1.70 0.83 2.13
C ARG A 98 0.23 0.54 1.89
N TRP A 99 -0.24 0.65 0.65
CA TRP A 99 -1.60 0.31 0.27
C TRP A 99 -1.97 -1.14 0.66
N LEU A 100 -1.08 -2.10 0.40
CA LEU A 100 -1.26 -3.49 0.83
C LEU A 100 -1.30 -3.61 2.37
N ALA A 101 -0.41 -2.91 3.08
CA ALA A 101 -0.40 -2.90 4.55
C ALA A 101 -1.70 -2.33 5.15
N GLU A 102 -2.35 -1.41 4.45
CA GLU A 102 -3.64 -0.82 4.84
C GLU A 102 -4.86 -1.65 4.40
N GLY A 103 -4.64 -2.84 3.81
CA GLY A 103 -5.70 -3.77 3.41
C GLY A 103 -6.16 -3.64 1.95
N GLY A 104 -5.41 -2.88 1.15
CA GLY A 104 -5.56 -2.79 -0.30
C GLY A 104 -5.34 -4.14 -0.99
N LYS A 105 -6.22 -4.46 -1.95
CA LYS A 105 -6.18 -5.69 -2.75
C LYS A 105 -6.88 -5.49 -4.09
#